data_AF-A0A2D4VK55-F1
#
_entry.id   AF-A0A2D4VK55-F1
#
_cell.length_a   1.000
_cell.length_b   1.000
_cell.length_c   1.000
_cell.angle_alpha   90.00
_cell.angle_beta   90.00
_cell.angle_gamma   90.00
#
_symmetry.space_group_name_H-M   'P 1'
#
loop_
_entity.id
_entity.type
_entity.pdbx_description
1 polymer ?
#
loop_
_entity_poly.entity_id
_entity_poly.type
_entity_poly.pdbx_seq_one_letter_code
_entity_poly.pdbx_strand_id
1 'polypeptide(L)'
;MSQYSDQPEAELIGASTLNVDEVKTYLRQHPELLANDPELIETLVPPSQSTGRNVLDMQHFMIARLQQRIRTLREIQAELIEASSLNSLARDQVHQVALTLLDTKSFEHLIEFVTDENGLARMLGVRAAALCIETTNGVSGIGIRGVRVLETDGVDRILGEGCMHRLAGNVTGSRSLYGHLAEEVHAEALVRLDFSPATPPGLLALGGFNPDQFHPDQGTDLLEFLARIVERCVRQWLDLPPQS
;
A
#
# COMPACT_ATOMS: atom_id res chain seq x y z
N MET A 1 -48.13 -47.83 -56.56
CA MET A 1 -47.65 -46.52 -57.05
C MET A 1 -47.03 -45.82 -55.86
N SER A 2 -45.72 -46.01 -55.68
CA SER A 2 -44.94 -45.54 -54.55
C SER A 2 -44.79 -44.02 -54.58
N GLN A 3 -44.96 -43.40 -53.41
CA GLN A 3 -44.37 -42.11 -53.10
C GLN A 3 -43.17 -42.33 -52.17
N TYR A 4 -42.34 -41.29 -52.15
CA TYR A 4 -41.32 -40.96 -51.17
C TYR A 4 -39.89 -41.43 -51.50
N SER A 5 -39.21 -40.55 -52.24
CA SER A 5 -37.75 -40.48 -52.30
C SER A 5 -37.28 -39.77 -51.05
N ASP A 6 -36.39 -40.44 -50.34
CA ASP A 6 -35.76 -40.08 -49.08
C ASP A 6 -34.78 -38.91 -49.23
N GLN A 7 -34.61 -38.15 -48.15
CA GLN A 7 -33.66 -37.04 -48.00
C GLN A 7 -32.24 -37.56 -47.68
N PRO A 8 -31.16 -36.80 -47.97
CA PRO A 8 -29.82 -37.15 -47.52
C PRO A 8 -29.50 -36.57 -46.12
N GLU A 9 -28.90 -37.45 -45.31
CA GLU A 9 -27.79 -37.20 -44.38
C GLU A 9 -27.89 -36.06 -43.37
N ALA A 10 -28.34 -36.43 -42.16
CA ALA A 10 -27.82 -35.84 -40.94
C ALA A 10 -26.85 -36.85 -40.29
N GLU A 11 -25.54 -36.63 -40.47
CA GLU A 11 -24.48 -37.33 -39.74
C GLU A 11 -24.63 -37.08 -38.24
N LEU A 12 -25.15 -38.08 -37.53
CA LEU A 12 -25.07 -38.18 -36.08
C LEU A 12 -23.63 -38.48 -35.70
N ILE A 13 -22.90 -37.44 -35.27
CA ILE A 13 -21.59 -37.57 -34.61
C ILE A 13 -21.76 -38.56 -33.44
N GLY A 14 -21.06 -39.68 -33.55
CA GLY A 14 -21.18 -40.82 -32.65
C GLY A 14 -20.97 -40.43 -31.19
N ALA A 15 -22.00 -40.69 -30.38
CA ALA A 15 -21.84 -40.80 -28.94
C ALA A 15 -20.92 -42.00 -28.67
N SER A 16 -19.62 -41.73 -28.52
CA SER A 16 -18.68 -42.69 -27.95
C SER A 16 -19.20 -43.09 -26.58
N THR A 17 -19.69 -44.32 -26.46
CA THR A 17 -20.16 -44.91 -25.21
C THR A 17 -18.96 -45.07 -24.28
N LEU A 18 -18.62 -43.99 -23.57
CA LEU A 18 -17.59 -44.02 -22.54
C LEU A 18 -17.92 -45.15 -21.56
N ASN A 19 -17.00 -46.09 -21.42
CA ASN A 19 -17.20 -47.21 -20.53
C ASN A 19 -17.13 -46.71 -19.07
N VAL A 20 -17.98 -47.24 -18.20
CA VAL A 20 -18.08 -46.82 -16.80
C VAL A 20 -16.73 -46.93 -16.08
N ASP A 21 -15.93 -47.94 -16.41
CA ASP A 21 -14.59 -48.12 -15.83
C ASP A 21 -13.54 -47.15 -16.38
N GLU A 22 -13.70 -46.67 -17.61
CA GLU A 22 -12.87 -45.60 -18.18
C GLU A 22 -13.18 -44.27 -17.49
N VAL A 23 -14.46 -43.95 -17.28
CA VAL A 23 -14.90 -42.75 -16.55
C VAL A 23 -14.39 -42.79 -15.10
N LYS A 24 -14.50 -43.93 -14.42
CA LYS A 24 -13.96 -44.10 -13.05
C LYS A 24 -12.44 -43.95 -13.00
N THR A 25 -11.72 -44.46 -14.00
CA THR A 25 -10.26 -44.35 -14.08
C THR A 25 -9.83 -42.91 -14.32
N TYR A 26 -10.52 -42.23 -15.24
CA TYR A 26 -10.30 -40.83 -15.55
C TYR A 26 -10.56 -39.91 -14.35
N LEU A 27 -11.68 -40.10 -13.62
CA LEU A 27 -12.00 -39.31 -12.43
C LEU A 27 -11.01 -39.56 -11.26
N ARG A 28 -10.47 -40.77 -11.14
CA ARG A 28 -9.40 -41.06 -10.15
C ARG A 28 -8.07 -40.42 -10.52
N GLN A 29 -7.78 -40.28 -11.81
CA GLN A 29 -6.56 -39.64 -12.31
C GLN A 29 -6.65 -38.11 -12.32
N HIS A 30 -7.87 -37.55 -12.34
CA HIS A 30 -8.11 -36.10 -12.34
C HIS A 30 -9.08 -35.66 -11.22
N PRO A 31 -8.69 -35.81 -9.94
CA PRO A 31 -9.51 -35.36 -8.82
C PRO A 31 -9.68 -33.82 -8.78
N GLU A 32 -8.79 -33.07 -9.43
CA GLU A 32 -8.89 -31.60 -9.60
C GLU A 32 -10.19 -31.16 -10.29
N LEU A 33 -10.74 -31.95 -11.21
CA LEU A 33 -11.98 -31.60 -11.93
C LEU A 33 -13.17 -31.48 -11.00
N LEU A 34 -13.31 -32.43 -10.07
CA LEU A 34 -14.34 -32.41 -9.03
C LEU A 34 -14.04 -31.34 -7.98
N ALA A 35 -12.76 -31.09 -7.66
CA ALA A 35 -12.40 -30.05 -6.73
C ALA A 35 -12.63 -28.63 -7.29
N ASN A 36 -12.49 -28.39 -8.58
CA ASN A 36 -12.52 -27.04 -9.14
C ASN A 36 -13.86 -26.65 -9.76
N ASP A 37 -14.79 -27.60 -9.93
CA ASP A 37 -16.09 -27.35 -10.56
C ASP A 37 -17.28 -27.80 -9.68
N PRO A 38 -17.86 -26.88 -8.86
CA PRO A 38 -18.96 -27.18 -7.95
C PRO A 38 -20.28 -27.52 -8.66
N GLU A 39 -20.53 -26.94 -9.84
CA GLU A 39 -21.76 -27.16 -10.63
C GLU A 39 -21.81 -28.58 -11.18
N LEU A 40 -20.64 -29.12 -11.53
CA LEU A 40 -20.47 -30.48 -12.04
C LEU A 40 -20.84 -31.53 -10.96
N ILE A 41 -20.58 -31.25 -9.69
CA ILE A 41 -20.98 -32.11 -8.57
C ILE A 41 -22.49 -32.03 -8.29
N GLU A 42 -23.05 -30.82 -8.32
CA GLU A 42 -24.48 -30.60 -8.09
C GLU A 42 -25.35 -31.29 -9.15
N THR A 43 -24.82 -31.37 -10.39
CA THR A 43 -25.47 -32.06 -11.50
C THR A 43 -25.30 -33.59 -11.45
N LEU A 44 -24.17 -34.09 -10.92
CA LEU A 44 -23.87 -35.52 -10.81
C LEU A 44 -24.53 -36.22 -9.61
N VAL A 45 -24.90 -35.48 -8.57
CA VAL A 45 -25.52 -36.03 -7.35
C VAL A 45 -26.97 -35.54 -7.25
N PRO A 46 -27.96 -36.31 -7.76
CA PRO A 46 -29.36 -36.00 -7.48
C PRO A 46 -29.61 -36.11 -5.96
N PRO A 47 -30.56 -35.33 -5.40
CA PRO A 47 -30.90 -35.39 -3.97
C PRO A 47 -31.53 -36.75 -3.68
N SER A 48 -30.70 -37.74 -3.39
CA SER A 48 -31.12 -39.08 -3.01
C SER A 48 -31.03 -39.22 -1.50
N GLN A 49 -32.15 -39.60 -0.90
CA GLN A 49 -32.20 -39.99 0.50
C GLN A 49 -31.36 -41.25 0.68
N SER A 50 -30.21 -41.10 1.34
CA SER A 50 -29.44 -42.13 2.06
C SER A 50 -29.19 -43.47 1.32
N THR A 51 -27.97 -43.67 0.81
CA THR A 51 -27.23 -44.92 1.08
C THR A 51 -25.72 -44.74 0.84
N GLY A 52 -24.94 -44.57 1.91
CA GLY A 52 -23.47 -44.74 1.87
C GLY A 52 -22.67 -43.66 2.58
N ARG A 53 -21.70 -44.11 3.41
CA ARG A 53 -20.78 -43.27 4.19
C ARG A 53 -20.00 -42.25 3.33
N ASN A 54 -19.73 -42.59 2.07
CA ASN A 54 -18.91 -41.82 1.14
C ASN A 54 -19.56 -40.55 0.56
N VAL A 55 -20.89 -40.50 0.40
CA VAL A 55 -21.61 -39.32 -0.16
C VAL A 55 -21.81 -38.24 0.90
N LEU A 56 -22.01 -38.65 2.16
CA LEU A 56 -21.99 -37.74 3.30
C LEU A 56 -20.62 -37.09 3.42
N ASP A 57 -19.52 -37.84 3.29
CA ASP A 57 -18.16 -37.30 3.41
C ASP A 57 -17.85 -36.22 2.34
N MET A 58 -18.38 -36.35 1.12
CA MET A 58 -18.20 -35.32 0.07
C MET A 58 -19.00 -34.03 0.34
N GLN A 59 -20.24 -34.13 0.81
CA GLN A 59 -21.02 -32.95 1.19
C GLN A 59 -20.37 -32.23 2.37
N HIS A 60 -19.89 -32.97 3.37
CA HIS A 60 -19.14 -32.40 4.49
C HIS A 60 -17.84 -31.74 4.02
N PHE A 61 -17.12 -32.34 3.07
CA PHE A 61 -15.91 -31.75 2.48
C PHE A 61 -16.20 -30.44 1.73
N MET A 62 -17.24 -30.39 0.91
CA MET A 62 -17.66 -29.18 0.19
C MET A 62 -18.09 -28.06 1.14
N ILE A 63 -18.90 -28.39 2.16
CA ILE A 63 -19.32 -27.43 3.19
C ILE A 63 -18.10 -26.91 3.94
N ALA A 64 -17.16 -27.79 4.33
CA ALA A 64 -15.93 -27.39 5.01
C ALA A 64 -15.09 -26.44 4.14
N ARG A 65 -14.99 -26.70 2.83
CA ARG A 65 -14.28 -25.83 1.88
C ARG A 65 -14.98 -24.48 1.67
N LEU A 66 -16.30 -24.46 1.55
CA LEU A 66 -17.09 -23.22 1.46
C LEU A 66 -16.93 -22.39 2.74
N GLN A 67 -17.04 -23.03 3.90
CA GLN A 67 -16.80 -22.38 5.19
C GLN A 67 -15.38 -21.82 5.28
N GLN A 68 -14.37 -22.54 4.79
CA GLN A 68 -13.00 -22.04 4.73
C GLN A 68 -12.89 -20.81 3.83
N ARG A 69 -13.52 -20.84 2.65
CA ARG A 69 -13.51 -19.71 1.72
C ARG A 69 -14.23 -18.49 2.28
N ILE A 70 -15.35 -18.69 2.97
CA ILE A 70 -16.06 -17.63 3.69
C ILE A 70 -15.19 -17.04 4.80
N ARG A 71 -14.46 -17.87 5.56
CA ARG A 71 -13.50 -17.39 6.57
C ARG A 71 -12.42 -16.51 5.96
N THR A 72 -11.74 -17.01 4.91
CA THR A 72 -10.71 -16.25 4.21
C THR A 72 -11.24 -14.94 3.63
N LEU A 73 -12.45 -14.93 3.04
CA LEU A 73 -13.05 -13.69 2.55
C LEU A 73 -13.36 -12.68 3.66
N ARG A 74 -13.80 -13.16 4.83
CA ARG A 74 -14.04 -12.29 6.00
C ARG A 74 -12.74 -11.73 6.57
N GLU A 75 -11.67 -12.53 6.59
CA GLU A 75 -10.33 -12.09 7.00
C GLU A 75 -9.84 -10.97 6.07
N ILE A 76 -9.87 -11.20 4.76
CA ILE A 76 -9.50 -10.18 3.75
C ILE A 76 -10.37 -8.93 3.89
N GLN A 77 -11.68 -9.08 4.09
CA GLN A 77 -12.56 -7.94 4.28
C GLN A 77 -12.19 -7.13 5.53
N ALA A 78 -11.87 -7.79 6.64
CA ALA A 78 -11.47 -7.14 7.87
C ALA A 78 -10.15 -6.36 7.68
N GLU A 79 -9.16 -6.97 7.03
CA GLU A 79 -7.89 -6.32 6.69
C GLU A 79 -8.09 -5.10 5.78
N LEU A 80 -8.96 -5.20 4.77
CA LEU A 80 -9.27 -4.07 3.88
C LEU A 80 -9.97 -2.92 4.60
N ILE A 81 -10.89 -3.22 5.52
CA ILE A 81 -11.56 -2.19 6.32
C ILE A 81 -10.54 -1.48 7.21
N GLU A 82 -9.63 -2.22 7.86
CA GLU A 82 -8.58 -1.65 8.69
C GLU A 82 -7.63 -0.77 7.88
N ALA A 83 -7.12 -1.27 6.75
CA ALA A 83 -6.26 -0.51 5.85
C ALA A 83 -6.95 0.77 5.33
N SER A 84 -8.23 0.68 4.96
CA SER A 84 -9.02 1.84 4.53
C SER A 84 -9.21 2.86 5.65
N SER A 85 -9.40 2.40 6.89
CA SER A 85 -9.54 3.26 8.07
C SER A 85 -8.24 4.01 8.36
N LEU A 86 -7.10 3.29 8.36
CA LEU A 86 -5.77 3.89 8.55
C LEU A 86 -5.45 4.91 7.45
N ASN A 87 -5.76 4.61 6.19
CA ASN A 87 -5.57 5.55 5.08
C ASN A 87 -6.44 6.80 5.23
N SER A 88 -7.68 6.65 5.70
CA SER A 88 -8.57 7.80 5.94
C SER A 88 -8.04 8.69 7.06
N LEU A 89 -7.56 8.09 8.16
CA LEU A 89 -6.92 8.82 9.25
C LEU A 89 -5.67 9.55 8.80
N ALA A 90 -4.78 8.90 8.05
CA ALA A 90 -3.57 9.52 7.52
C ALA A 90 -3.91 10.72 6.62
N ARG A 91 -4.90 10.58 5.73
CA ARG A 91 -5.38 11.67 4.88
C ARG A 91 -5.91 12.85 5.69
N ASP A 92 -6.75 12.57 6.69
CA ASP A 92 -7.34 13.62 7.53
C ASP A 92 -6.26 14.35 8.33
N GLN A 93 -5.27 13.64 8.89
CA GLN A 93 -4.12 14.23 9.56
C GLN A 93 -3.32 15.14 8.62
N VAL A 94 -3.00 14.67 7.42
CA VAL A 94 -2.26 15.45 6.42
C VAL A 94 -3.03 16.70 6.01
N HIS A 95 -4.36 16.62 5.83
CA HIS A 95 -5.19 17.79 5.54
C HIS A 95 -5.18 18.80 6.70
N GLN A 96 -5.29 18.35 7.96
CA GLN A 96 -5.23 19.25 9.12
C GLN A 96 -3.85 19.92 9.27
N VAL A 97 -2.78 19.17 9.02
CA VAL A 97 -1.42 19.71 8.98
C VAL A 97 -1.28 20.75 7.87
N ALA A 98 -1.79 20.47 6.67
CA ALA A 98 -1.72 21.43 5.56
C ALA A 98 -2.42 22.76 5.91
N LEU A 99 -3.61 22.70 6.52
CA LEU A 99 -4.29 23.90 6.99
C LEU A 99 -3.48 24.64 8.07
N THR A 100 -2.91 23.91 9.02
CA THR A 100 -2.10 24.50 10.10
C THR A 100 -0.85 25.18 9.54
N LEU A 101 -0.18 24.57 8.56
CA LEU A 101 0.97 25.15 7.86
C LEU A 101 0.58 26.44 7.12
N LEU A 102 -0.59 26.47 6.46
CA LEU A 102 -1.10 27.66 5.78
C LEU A 102 -1.50 28.79 6.74
N ASP A 103 -1.92 28.46 7.95
CA ASP A 103 -2.28 29.42 9.00
C ASP A 103 -1.06 29.98 9.76
N THR A 104 0.15 29.46 9.50
CA THR A 104 1.38 29.97 10.12
C THR A 104 1.61 31.43 9.76
N LYS A 105 1.99 32.24 10.75
CA LYS A 105 2.11 33.71 10.60
C LYS A 105 3.52 34.19 10.29
N SER A 106 4.51 33.31 10.34
CA SER A 106 5.90 33.61 10.00
C SER A 106 6.67 32.33 9.67
N PHE A 107 7.82 32.50 9.00
CA PHE A 107 8.74 31.41 8.69
C PHE A 107 9.27 30.73 9.96
N GLU A 108 9.52 31.49 11.01
CA GLU A 108 9.98 30.95 12.30
C GLU A 108 8.93 30.04 12.92
N HIS A 109 7.66 30.43 12.91
CA HIS A 109 6.58 29.57 13.42
C HIS A 109 6.39 28.31 12.58
N LEU A 110 6.64 28.36 11.27
CA LEU A 110 6.62 27.19 10.42
C LEU A 110 7.74 26.20 10.80
N ILE A 111 8.97 26.70 10.98
CA ILE A 111 10.09 25.87 11.42
C ILE A 111 9.82 25.29 12.81
N GLU A 112 9.35 26.11 13.74
CA GLU A 112 9.00 25.67 15.10
C GLU A 112 7.92 24.59 15.04
N PHE A 113 6.88 24.76 14.22
CA PHE A 113 5.86 23.73 14.04
C PHE A 113 6.41 22.42 13.46
N VAL A 114 7.34 22.48 12.51
CA VAL A 114 7.92 21.26 11.91
C VAL A 114 8.89 20.55 12.86
N THR A 115 9.65 21.31 13.65
CA THR A 115 10.74 20.79 14.50
C THR A 115 10.30 20.45 15.92
N ASP A 116 9.20 21.02 16.40
CA ASP A 116 8.64 20.74 17.72
C ASP A 116 8.04 19.33 17.80
N GLU A 117 8.33 18.62 18.89
CA GLU A 117 7.79 17.28 19.18
C GLU A 117 6.25 17.30 19.24
N ASN A 118 5.67 18.44 19.60
CA ASN A 118 4.22 18.66 19.70
C ASN A 118 3.59 19.29 18.45
N GLY A 119 4.38 19.59 17.43
CA GLY A 119 3.89 20.20 16.18
C GLY A 119 3.52 19.13 15.15
N LEU A 120 4.23 19.14 14.03
CA LEU A 120 4.01 18.27 12.88
C LEU A 120 4.02 16.79 13.25
N ALA A 121 5.02 16.36 14.03
CA ALA A 121 5.20 14.95 14.37
C ALA A 121 3.98 14.39 15.11
N ARG A 122 3.48 15.13 16.11
CA ARG A 122 2.29 14.76 16.87
C ARG A 122 1.03 14.72 16.00
N MET A 123 0.83 15.68 15.12
CA MET A 123 -0.36 15.72 14.25
C MET A 123 -0.40 14.57 13.24
N LEU A 124 0.76 14.17 12.72
CA LEU A 124 0.88 13.04 11.80
C LEU A 124 0.98 11.67 12.50
N GLY A 125 0.98 11.63 13.84
CA GLY A 125 1.16 10.39 14.59
C GLY A 125 2.51 9.70 14.35
N VAL A 126 3.56 10.50 14.12
CA VAL A 126 4.95 10.02 13.91
C VAL A 126 5.83 10.39 15.11
N ARG A 127 6.95 9.69 15.28
CA ARG A 127 7.89 9.89 16.39
C ARG A 127 8.60 11.23 16.32
N ALA A 128 9.03 11.59 15.12
CA ALA A 128 9.85 12.76 14.88
C ALA A 128 9.63 13.27 13.46
N ALA A 129 9.78 14.58 13.29
CA ALA A 129 9.86 15.22 11.99
C ALA A 129 11.08 16.13 11.95
N ALA A 130 11.73 16.21 10.79
CA ALA A 130 12.88 17.08 10.58
C ALA A 130 12.81 17.75 9.22
N LEU A 131 13.08 19.05 9.21
CA LEU A 131 13.29 19.83 8.00
C LEU A 131 14.77 20.02 7.79
N CYS A 132 15.26 19.60 6.62
CA CYS A 132 16.64 19.76 6.22
C CYS A 132 16.76 20.61 4.97
N ILE A 133 17.83 21.40 4.86
CA ILE A 133 18.14 22.23 3.70
C ILE A 133 19.61 22.01 3.36
N GLU A 134 19.94 21.81 2.09
CA GLU A 134 21.34 21.77 1.65
C GLU A 134 21.97 23.16 1.69
N THR A 135 23.27 23.22 2.01
CA THR A 135 24.06 24.45 1.91
C THR A 135 25.08 24.34 0.78
N THR A 136 25.28 25.46 0.08
CA THR A 136 26.36 25.62 -0.90
C THR A 136 27.69 26.05 -0.24
N ASN A 137 27.65 26.50 1.03
CA ASN A 137 28.80 27.07 1.73
C ASN A 137 29.42 26.13 2.80
N GLY A 138 28.93 24.90 2.91
CA GLY A 138 29.57 23.81 3.65
C GLY A 138 29.40 23.77 5.18
N VAL A 139 29.70 22.57 5.71
CA VAL A 139 29.53 21.97 7.05
C VAL A 139 28.08 21.63 7.43
N SER A 140 27.80 20.32 7.50
CA SER A 140 26.55 19.79 8.06
C SER A 140 26.42 20.12 9.54
N GLY A 141 25.23 20.52 9.98
CA GLY A 141 24.99 20.88 11.37
C GLY A 141 23.54 21.17 11.70
N ILE A 142 23.32 21.64 12.93
CA ILE A 142 22.02 22.20 13.33
C ILE A 142 22.05 23.68 12.91
N GLY A 143 21.22 24.02 11.93
CA GLY A 143 21.00 25.38 11.49
C GLY A 143 20.17 26.18 12.48
N ILE A 144 19.68 27.33 12.02
CA ILE A 144 18.87 28.23 12.83
C ILE A 144 17.57 27.52 13.22
N ARG A 145 17.21 27.59 14.52
CA ARG A 145 15.91 27.16 15.07
C ARG A 145 15.53 25.68 14.79
N GLY A 146 16.51 24.79 14.66
CA GLY A 146 16.26 23.35 14.54
C GLY A 146 16.14 22.82 13.12
N VAL A 147 16.22 23.69 12.10
CA VAL A 147 16.44 23.25 10.71
C VAL A 147 17.80 22.57 10.62
N ARG A 148 17.87 21.43 9.93
CA ARG A 148 19.14 20.72 9.74
C ARG A 148 19.80 21.15 8.45
N VAL A 149 21.09 21.43 8.53
CA VAL A 149 21.89 21.80 7.37
C VAL A 149 22.61 20.55 6.88
N LEU A 150 22.36 20.19 5.63
CA LEU A 150 23.04 19.08 4.95
C LEU A 150 24.19 19.64 4.09
N GLU A 151 25.21 18.81 3.90
CA GLU A 151 26.23 19.08 2.88
C GLU A 151 25.60 19.12 1.49
N THR A 152 26.34 19.68 0.53
CA THR A 152 25.98 19.60 -0.89
C THR A 152 25.79 18.14 -1.31
N ASP A 153 24.72 17.87 -2.07
CA ASP A 153 24.27 16.53 -2.49
C ASP A 153 23.89 15.61 -1.33
N GLY A 154 23.65 16.16 -0.13
CA GLY A 154 23.23 15.41 1.04
C GLY A 154 21.85 14.78 0.90
N VAL A 155 20.92 15.46 0.21
CA VAL A 155 19.57 14.96 -0.07
C VAL A 155 19.64 13.75 -1.01
N ASP A 156 20.40 13.86 -2.10
CA ASP A 156 20.64 12.77 -3.04
C ASP A 156 21.35 11.58 -2.36
N ARG A 157 22.28 11.83 -1.44
CA ARG A 157 22.95 10.76 -0.68
C ARG A 157 22.00 9.99 0.24
N ILE A 158 20.99 10.66 0.79
CA ILE A 158 20.02 10.06 1.72
C ILE A 158 18.89 9.34 0.96
N LEU A 159 18.32 9.99 -0.05
CA LEU A 159 17.20 9.46 -0.83
C LEU A 159 17.65 8.46 -1.92
N GLY A 160 18.85 8.63 -2.45
CA GLY A 160 19.29 8.07 -3.73
C GLY A 160 19.23 9.12 -4.84
N GLU A 161 20.16 9.06 -5.78
CA GLU A 161 20.26 10.02 -6.90
C GLU A 161 18.94 10.10 -7.68
N GLY A 162 18.37 11.29 -7.75
CA GLY A 162 17.14 11.56 -8.50
C GLY A 162 15.85 11.00 -7.89
N CYS A 163 15.93 10.38 -6.70
CA CYS A 163 14.74 9.94 -5.97
C CYS A 163 14.00 11.15 -5.36
N MET A 164 12.68 11.19 -5.56
CA MET A 164 11.81 12.23 -4.96
C MET A 164 11.38 11.86 -3.54
N HIS A 165 11.21 10.57 -3.26
CA HIS A 165 10.79 10.09 -1.96
C HIS A 165 11.38 8.71 -1.69
N ARG A 166 11.42 8.33 -0.41
CA ARG A 166 11.83 7.01 0.05
C ARG A 166 11.05 6.62 1.30
N LEU A 167 10.39 5.48 1.25
CA LEU A 167 9.77 4.84 2.41
C LEU A 167 10.60 3.64 2.83
N ALA A 168 10.85 3.49 4.13
CA ALA A 168 11.61 2.37 4.65
C ALA A 168 11.08 1.96 6.03
N GLY A 169 10.72 0.69 6.17
CA GLY A 169 10.42 0.06 7.45
C GLY A 169 11.64 -0.65 8.04
N ASN A 170 11.57 -1.03 9.32
CA ASN A 170 12.62 -1.76 10.03
C ASN A 170 14.01 -1.09 9.96
N VAL A 171 14.05 0.23 10.06
CA VAL A 171 15.28 1.02 10.07
C VAL A 171 15.64 1.50 11.48
N THR A 172 16.85 2.00 11.65
CA THR A 172 17.22 2.77 12.84
C THR A 172 17.46 4.20 12.41
N GLY A 173 16.75 5.13 13.05
CA GLY A 173 16.85 6.56 12.76
C GLY A 173 18.29 7.06 12.70
N SER A 174 18.60 7.94 11.76
CA SER A 174 19.89 8.63 11.76
C SER A 174 19.91 9.75 12.80
N ARG A 175 20.93 9.80 13.67
CA ARG A 175 21.16 10.93 14.60
C ARG A 175 21.30 12.27 13.88
N SER A 176 21.78 12.24 12.64
CA SER A 176 21.88 13.42 11.80
C SER A 176 20.51 14.02 11.44
N LEU A 177 19.45 13.20 11.34
CA LEU A 177 18.09 13.61 11.00
C LEU A 177 17.19 13.78 12.23
N TYR A 178 17.28 12.88 13.20
CA TYR A 178 16.32 12.81 14.31
C TYR A 178 16.94 13.17 15.68
N GLY A 179 18.25 13.39 15.75
CA GLY A 179 18.91 13.82 17.00
C GLY A 179 18.81 12.76 18.09
N HIS A 180 18.31 13.14 19.27
CA HIS A 180 18.10 12.23 20.40
C HIS A 180 17.00 11.19 20.13
N LEU A 181 16.08 11.48 19.21
CA LEU A 181 14.95 10.61 18.88
C LEU A 181 15.29 9.47 17.91
N ALA A 182 16.52 9.47 17.37
CA ALA A 182 16.97 8.53 16.36
C ALA A 182 16.78 7.05 16.74
N GLU A 183 17.01 6.71 18.01
CA GLU A 183 16.87 5.31 18.49
C GLU A 183 15.41 4.87 18.65
N GLU A 184 14.47 5.82 18.66
CA GLU A 184 13.02 5.57 18.76
C GLU A 184 12.33 5.59 17.39
N VAL A 185 13.08 5.83 16.32
CA VAL A 185 12.60 5.81 14.94
C VAL A 185 12.88 4.45 14.33
N HIS A 186 11.81 3.74 13.98
CA HIS A 186 11.85 2.37 13.46
C HIS A 186 11.38 2.24 12.01
N ALA A 187 10.76 3.30 11.48
CA ALA A 187 10.40 3.44 10.08
C ALA A 187 10.66 4.89 9.66
N GLU A 188 10.94 5.14 8.38
CA GLU A 188 11.21 6.47 7.84
C GLU A 188 10.43 6.71 6.55
N ALA A 189 9.86 7.92 6.44
CA ALA A 189 9.31 8.47 5.21
C ALA A 189 10.05 9.77 4.89
N LEU A 190 10.77 9.75 3.79
CA LEU A 190 11.67 10.82 3.36
C LEU A 190 11.15 11.38 2.04
N VAL A 191 11.10 12.71 1.91
CA VAL A 191 10.66 13.37 0.67
C VAL A 191 11.50 14.61 0.39
N ARG A 192 11.95 14.73 -0.87
CA ARG A 192 12.66 15.90 -1.39
C ARG A 192 11.73 17.11 -1.37
N LEU A 193 12.29 18.26 -1.02
CA LEU A 193 11.62 19.55 -1.11
C LEU A 193 12.35 20.41 -2.14
N ASP A 194 11.66 20.82 -3.20
CA ASP A 194 12.19 21.70 -4.23
C ASP A 194 11.55 23.09 -4.10
N PHE A 195 12.23 24.00 -3.40
CA PHE A 195 11.69 25.34 -3.14
C PHE A 195 11.68 26.24 -4.38
N SER A 196 12.77 26.25 -5.15
CA SER A 196 12.97 27.06 -6.37
C SER A 196 14.23 26.61 -7.11
N PRO A 197 14.34 26.79 -8.45
CA PRO A 197 15.58 26.53 -9.19
C PRO A 197 16.80 27.34 -8.72
N ALA A 198 16.57 28.46 -8.02
CA ALA A 198 17.62 29.34 -7.50
C ALA A 198 18.06 28.99 -6.07
N THR A 199 17.44 27.99 -5.44
CA THR A 199 17.72 27.59 -4.06
C THR A 199 18.14 26.13 -3.99
N PRO A 200 19.02 25.77 -3.04
CA PRO A 200 19.35 24.38 -2.80
C PRO A 200 18.11 23.56 -2.41
N PRO A 201 18.08 22.26 -2.74
CA PRO A 201 16.99 21.38 -2.35
C PRO A 201 16.96 21.17 -0.83
N GLY A 202 15.81 20.75 -0.34
CA GLY A 202 15.59 20.34 1.03
C GLY A 202 15.12 18.90 1.14
N LEU A 203 14.96 18.46 2.38
CA LEU A 203 14.42 17.15 2.73
C LEU A 203 13.47 17.30 3.91
N LEU A 204 12.26 16.77 3.77
CA LEU A 204 11.37 16.50 4.90
C LEU A 204 11.54 15.04 5.28
N ALA A 205 11.93 14.80 6.53
CA ALA A 205 12.11 13.47 7.08
C ALA A 205 11.10 13.23 8.19
N LEU A 206 10.29 12.17 8.06
CA LEU A 206 9.32 11.73 9.06
C LEU A 206 9.78 10.37 9.60
N GLY A 207 9.89 10.25 10.92
CA GLY A 207 10.30 9.02 11.59
C GLY A 207 9.13 8.40 12.34
N GLY A 208 8.75 7.17 12.02
CA GLY A 208 7.66 6.42 12.61
C GLY A 208 8.09 5.58 13.82
N PHE A 209 7.13 5.30 14.70
CA PHE A 209 7.34 4.43 15.88
C PHE A 209 7.26 2.95 15.51
N ASN A 210 6.38 2.59 14.58
CA ASN A 210 6.17 1.20 14.18
C ASN A 210 7.04 0.90 12.96
N PRO A 211 7.84 -0.18 12.96
CA PRO A 211 8.57 -0.63 11.77
C PRO A 211 7.72 -0.79 10.51
N ASP A 212 6.41 -1.07 10.66
CA ASP A 212 5.47 -1.25 9.56
C ASP A 212 4.69 0.03 9.20
N GLN A 213 4.99 1.17 9.84
CA GLN A 213 4.27 2.42 9.60
C GLN A 213 4.50 2.97 8.19
N PHE A 214 5.72 2.81 7.67
CA PHE A 214 6.11 3.23 6.33
C PHE A 214 6.64 2.04 5.55
N HIS A 215 5.81 1.52 4.65
CA HIS A 215 6.16 0.39 3.78
C HIS A 215 6.49 0.88 2.37
N PRO A 216 7.52 0.33 1.69
CA PRO A 216 7.87 0.71 0.32
C PRO A 216 6.73 0.59 -0.69
N ASP A 217 5.78 -0.33 -0.44
CA ASP A 217 4.63 -0.57 -1.32
C ASP A 217 3.44 0.38 -1.04
N GLN A 218 3.52 1.24 -0.02
CA GLN A 218 2.48 2.22 0.27
C GLN A 218 2.49 3.36 -0.76
N GLY A 219 1.30 3.88 -1.08
CA GLY A 219 1.17 5.08 -1.89
C GLY A 219 1.78 6.29 -1.20
N THR A 220 2.57 7.07 -1.94
CA THR A 220 3.29 8.25 -1.44
C THR A 220 2.54 9.56 -1.70
N ASP A 221 1.33 9.49 -2.26
CA ASP A 221 0.52 10.65 -2.66
C ASP A 221 0.34 11.69 -1.53
N LEU A 222 0.10 11.23 -0.30
CA LEU A 222 -0.07 12.10 0.87
C LEU A 222 1.25 12.77 1.29
N LEU A 223 2.36 12.04 1.21
CA LEU A 223 3.69 12.55 1.53
C LEU A 223 4.12 13.60 0.50
N GLU A 224 3.88 13.33 -0.78
CA GLU A 224 4.14 14.27 -1.88
C GLU A 224 3.23 15.50 -1.78
N PHE A 225 1.97 15.32 -1.44
CA PHE A 225 1.06 16.45 -1.19
C PHE A 225 1.59 17.34 -0.06
N LEU A 226 1.99 16.75 1.07
CA LEU A 226 2.56 17.48 2.20
C LEU A 226 3.83 18.23 1.78
N ALA A 227 4.74 17.58 1.05
CA ALA A 227 5.96 18.20 0.52
C ALA A 227 5.63 19.46 -0.31
N ARG A 228 4.68 19.36 -1.24
CA ARG A 228 4.25 20.48 -2.09
C ARG A 228 3.62 21.63 -1.29
N ILE A 229 2.93 21.35 -0.19
CA ILE A 229 2.42 22.38 0.72
C ILE A 229 3.59 23.08 1.42
N VAL A 230 4.52 22.31 2.01
CA VAL A 230 5.71 22.85 2.68
C VAL A 230 6.53 23.73 1.72
N GLU A 231 6.80 23.25 0.50
CA GLU A 231 7.49 24.01 -0.54
C GLU A 231 6.84 25.37 -0.82
N ARG A 232 5.51 25.39 -0.96
CA ARG A 232 4.75 26.63 -1.22
C ARG A 232 4.79 27.58 -0.05
N CYS A 233 4.63 27.08 1.18
CA CYS A 233 4.75 27.89 2.38
C CYS A 233 6.15 28.51 2.48
N VAL A 234 7.21 27.71 2.32
CA VAL A 234 8.59 28.21 2.36
C VAL A 234 8.85 29.23 1.24
N ARG A 235 8.40 28.95 0.01
CA ARG A 235 8.53 29.85 -1.14
C ARG A 235 7.86 31.21 -0.89
N GLN A 236 6.66 31.19 -0.33
CA GLN A 236 5.91 32.40 0.01
C GLN A 236 6.67 33.26 1.03
N TRP A 237 7.33 32.65 2.01
CA TRP A 237 8.09 33.38 3.02
C TRP A 237 9.46 33.88 2.54
N LEU A 238 10.03 33.24 1.52
CA LEU A 238 11.33 33.61 0.92
C LEU A 238 11.20 34.48 -0.35
N ASP A 239 9.99 34.93 -0.70
CA ASP A 239 9.67 35.69 -1.93
C ASP A 239 10.26 35.05 -3.21
N LEU A 240 10.27 33.72 -3.26
CA LEU A 240 10.85 32.96 -4.36
C LEU A 240 9.84 32.82 -5.52
N PRO A 241 10.29 32.88 -6.80
CA PRO A 241 9.38 32.76 -7.94
C PRO A 241 8.73 31.37 -8.02
N PRO A 242 7.49 31.25 -8.54
CA PRO A 242 6.82 29.97 -8.70
C PRO A 242 7.56 29.05 -9.70
N GLN A 243 7.59 27.74 -9.39
CA GLN A 243 7.97 26.73 -10.39
C GLN A 243 6.93 26.69 -11.50
N SER A 244 7.41 26.78 -12.74
CA SER A 244 6.62 26.78 -13.98
C SER A 244 5.94 25.44 -14.22
#